data_AF-A0A8J6FR24-F1
#
_entry.id   AF-A0A8J6FR24-F1
#
_cell.length_a   1.000
_cell.length_b   1.000
_cell.length_c   1.000
_cell.angle_alpha   90.00
_cell.angle_beta   90.00
_cell.angle_gamma   90.00
#
_symmetry.space_group_name_H-M   'P 1'
#
loop_
_entity.id
_entity.type
_entity.pdbx_description
1 polymer ?
#
loop_
_entity_poly.entity_id
_entity_poly.type
_entity_poly.pdbx_seq_one_letter_code
_entity_poly.pdbx_strand_id
1 'polypeptide(L)' 'MRRDQVLKVCANHMISKEMKLAPLNTSNNALVWAAHDYSDGEGRFEQLAARFKTQELADSFQKIFEECQSNLETS' A
#
# COMPACT_ATOMS: atom_id res chain seq x y z
N MET A 1 5.25 -6.60 1.89
CA MET A 1 4.36 -7.28 2.87
C MET A 1 4.48 -8.79 2.73
N ARG A 2 4.39 -9.54 3.84
CA ARG A 2 4.44 -11.02 3.86
C ARG A 2 3.31 -11.57 4.73
N ARG A 3 2.86 -12.80 4.44
CA ARG A 3 1.83 -13.51 5.23
C ARG A 3 2.45 -14.16 6.47
N ASP A 4 1.84 -14.01 7.65
CA ASP A 4 2.42 -14.46 8.93
C ASP A 4 2.77 -15.95 9.00
N GLN A 5 1.89 -16.85 8.56
CA GLN A 5 2.12 -18.30 8.71
C GLN A 5 3.08 -18.86 7.65
N VAL A 6 2.91 -18.45 6.39
CA VAL A 6 3.64 -19.04 5.25
C VAL A 6 4.85 -18.20 4.83
N LEU A 7 5.00 -16.99 5.36
CA LEU A 7 6.06 -16.01 5.08
C LEU A 7 6.25 -15.62 3.60
N LYS A 8 5.32 -16.07 2.74
CA LYS A 8 5.26 -15.70 1.32
C LYS A 8 4.97 -14.21 1.18
N VAL A 9 5.64 -13.59 0.22
CA VAL A 9 5.41 -12.20 -0.17
C VAL A 9 3.99 -12.09 -0.74
N CYS A 10 3.26 -11.06 -0.34
CA CYS A 10 1.89 -10.81 -0.82
C CYS A 10 1.67 -9.36 -1.32
N ALA A 11 2.68 -8.51 -1.16
CA ALA A 11 2.78 -7.23 -1.84
C ALA A 11 4.26 -6.86 -1.87
N ASN A 12 4.79 -6.54 -3.04
CA ASN A 12 6.17 -6.12 -3.25
C ASN A 12 6.23 -5.13 -4.41
N HIS A 13 6.19 -3.85 -4.08
CA HIS A 13 6.35 -2.75 -5.02
C HIS A 13 7.08 -1.61 -4.33
N MET A 14 7.74 -0.77 -5.13
CA MET A 14 8.31 0.48 -4.65
C MET A 14 7.18 1.49 -4.43
N ILE A 15 7.31 2.33 -3.41
CA ILE A 15 6.47 3.52 -3.28
C ILE A 15 6.83 4.46 -4.42
N SER A 16 5.84 4.89 -5.19
CA SER A 16 6.01 5.85 -6.31
C SER A 16 5.09 7.04 -6.13
N LYS A 17 5.46 8.19 -6.69
CA LYS A 17 4.71 9.46 -6.51
C LYS A 17 3.33 9.44 -7.16
N GLU A 18 3.14 8.60 -8.17
CA GLU A 18 1.90 8.48 -8.92
C GLU A 18 0.86 7.61 -8.18
N MET A 19 1.29 6.87 -7.16
CA MET A 19 0.38 6.07 -6.34
C MET A 19 -0.54 6.98 -5.52
N LYS A 20 -1.84 6.66 -5.51
CA LYS A 20 -2.84 7.40 -4.74
C LYS A 20 -3.54 6.43 -3.81
N LEU A 21 -3.40 6.67 -2.50
CA LEU A 21 -4.14 5.94 -1.48
C LEU A 21 -5.49 6.64 -1.31
N ALA A 22 -6.56 5.85 -1.39
CA ALA A 22 -7.92 6.33 -1.16
C ALA A 22 -8.63 5.39 -0.18
N PRO A 23 -9.55 5.90 0.66
CA PRO A 23 -10.44 5.05 1.43
C PRO A 23 -11.26 4.11 0.53
N LEU A 24 -11.47 2.88 0.97
CA LEU A 24 -12.40 1.98 0.31
C LEU A 24 -13.84 2.45 0.60
N ASN A 25 -14.67 2.64 -0.43
CA ASN A 25 -16.05 3.15 -0.29
C ASN A 25 -16.93 2.41 0.75
N THR A 26 -16.58 1.17 1.07
CA THR A 26 -17.32 0.32 2.01
C THR A 26 -16.71 0.27 3.41
N SER A 27 -15.56 0.90 3.65
CA SER A 27 -14.87 0.83 4.93
C SER A 27 -13.85 1.95 5.13
N ASN A 28 -14.01 2.72 6.20
CA ASN A 28 -13.07 3.80 6.53
C ASN A 28 -11.69 3.23 6.95
N ASN A 29 -11.64 2.02 7.53
CA ASN A 29 -10.39 1.40 7.98
C ASN A 29 -9.67 0.59 6.89
N ALA A 30 -10.01 0.80 5.62
CA ALA A 30 -9.36 0.17 4.48
C ALA A 30 -8.94 1.20 3.45
N LEU A 31 -7.74 1.01 2.90
CA LEU A 31 -7.15 1.86 1.87
C LEU A 31 -6.95 1.04 0.59
N VAL A 32 -7.17 1.67 -0.55
CA VAL A 32 -6.93 1.13 -1.88
C VAL A 32 -5.94 1.99 -2.66
N TRP A 33 -5.07 1.35 -3.42
CA TRP A 33 -4.15 2.02 -4.34
C TRP A 33 -3.82 1.08 -5.51
N ALA A 34 -3.30 1.64 -6.60
CA ALA A 34 -2.80 0.85 -7.73
C ALA A 34 -1.27 0.88 -7.74
N ALA A 35 -0.64 -0.26 -8.04
CA ALA A 35 0.80 -0.41 -8.08
C ALA A 35 1.25 -1.47 -9.09
N HIS A 36 2.49 -1.36 -9.57
CA HIS A 36 3.20 -2.46 -10.23
C HIS A 36 3.81 -3.39 -9.17
N ASP A 37 3.09 -4.46 -8.84
CA ASP A 37 3.46 -5.42 -7.79
C ASP A 37 4.21 -6.63 -8.36
N TYR A 38 5.24 -7.08 -7.62
CA TYR A 38 6.15 -8.16 -7.98
C TYR A 38 6.06 -9.34 -7.00
N SER A 39 4.99 -9.46 -6.21
CA SER A 39 4.86 -10.53 -5.22
C SER A 39 4.78 -11.93 -5.82
N ASP A 40 4.30 -12.06 -7.06
CA ASP A 40 4.22 -13.32 -7.81
C ASP A 40 5.45 -13.59 -8.72
N GLY A 41 6.50 -12.75 -8.64
CA GLY A 41 7.74 -12.90 -9.40
C GLY A 41 7.76 -12.18 -10.76
N GLU A 42 6.61 -11.72 -11.25
CA GLU A 42 6.47 -10.86 -12.42
C GLU A 42 5.78 -9.55 -12.02
N GLY A 43 6.21 -8.44 -12.60
CA GLY A 43 5.61 -7.13 -12.33
C GLY A 43 4.23 -7.00 -12.98
N ARG A 44 3.18 -6.91 -12.18
CA ARG A 44 1.79 -6.75 -12.65
C ARG A 44 1.19 -5.47 -12.12
N PHE A 45 0.48 -4.75 -12.99
CA PHE A 45 -0.28 -3.57 -12.55
C PHE A 45 -1.60 -4.02 -11.93
N GLU A 46 -1.72 -3.88 -10.63
CA GLU A 46 -2.85 -4.40 -9.86
C GLU A 46 -3.36 -3.36 -8.86
N GLN A 47 -4.64 -3.48 -8.50
CA GLN A 47 -5.24 -2.70 -7.42
C GLN A 47 -5.14 -3.48 -6.11
N LEU A 48 -4.45 -2.89 -5.14
CA LEU A 48 -4.24 -3.45 -3.81
C LEU A 48 -5.22 -2.81 -2.83
N ALA A 49 -5.64 -3.59 -1.83
CA ALA A 49 -6.44 -3.13 -0.72
C ALA A 49 -5.83 -3.61 0.59
N ALA A 50 -5.55 -2.69 1.51
CA ALA A 50 -5.11 -3.01 2.86
C ALA A 50 -6.18 -2.58 3.86
N ARG A 51 -6.66 -3.54 4.67
CA ARG A 51 -7.59 -3.28 5.77
C ARG A 51 -6.85 -3.33 7.09
N PHE A 52 -7.01 -2.28 7.88
CA PHE A 52 -6.39 -2.12 9.18
C PHE A 52 -7.39 -2.46 10.28
N LYS A 53 -6.88 -2.74 11.48
CA LYS A 53 -7.74 -3.05 12.63
C LYS A 53 -8.61 -1.86 13.03
N THR A 54 -8.05 -0.66 12.96
CA THR A 54 -8.72 0.59 13.37
C THR A 54 -8.51 1.67 12.31
N GLN A 55 -9.31 2.74 12.39
CA GLN A 55 -9.19 3.90 11.50
C GLN A 55 -7.82 4.58 11.66
N GLU A 56 -7.39 4.74 12.90
CA GLU A 56 -6.18 5.48 13.25
C GLU A 56 -4.93 4.81 12.66
N LEU A 57 -4.93 3.48 12.57
CA LEU A 57 -3.87 2.72 11.90
C LEU A 57 -3.88 2.91 10.38
N ALA A 58 -5.07 3.01 9.77
CA ALA A 58 -5.19 3.32 8.35
C ALA A 58 -4.68 4.74 8.07
N ASP A 59 -5.12 5.73 8.83
CA ASP A 59 -4.71 7.13 8.69
C ASP A 59 -3.19 7.29 8.91
N SER A 60 -2.65 6.63 9.95
CA SER A 60 -1.21 6.62 10.19
C SER A 60 -0.44 5.96 9.06
N PHE A 61 -0.97 4.89 8.45
CA PHE A 61 -0.33 4.26 7.30
C PHE A 61 -0.33 5.18 6.09
N GLN A 62 -1.47 5.80 5.78
CA GLN A 62 -1.60 6.75 4.67
C GLN A 62 -0.62 7.91 4.83
N LYS A 63 -0.57 8.52 6.01
CA LYS A 63 0.34 9.64 6.30
C LYS A 63 1.80 9.27 6.04
N ILE A 64 2.28 8.14 6.59
CA ILE A 64 3.67 7.72 6.40
C ILE A 64 3.95 7.36 4.94
N PHE A 65 2.98 6.75 4.24
CA PHE A 65 3.11 6.47 2.82
C PHE A 65 3.32 7.75 2.00
N GLU A 66 2.50 8.77 2.24
CA GLU A 66 2.58 10.07 1.56
C GLU A 66 3.87 10.82 1.93
N GLU A 67 4.32 10.76 3.19
CA GLU A 67 5.64 11.28 3.60
C GLU A 67 6.78 10.60 2.84
N CYS A 68 6.73 9.28 2.66
CA CYS A 68 7.70 8.56 1.84
C CYS A 68 7.67 9.06 0.38
N GLN A 69 6.49 9.31 -0.19
CA GLN A 69 6.37 9.87 -1.54
C GLN A 69 7.00 11.27 -1.65
N SER A 70 6.76 12.14 -0.67
CA SER A 70 7.36 13.48 -0.62
C SER A 70 8.89 13.44 -0.50
N ASN A 71 9.43 12.48 0.27
CA ASN A 71 10.88 12.35 0.42
C ASN A 71 11.58 11.91 -0.88
N LEU A 72 10.88 11.25 -1.80
CA LEU A 72 11.40 10.92 -3.13
C LEU A 72 11.60 12.17 -4.02
N GLU A 73 11.09 13.34 -3.64
CA GLU A 73 11.29 14.59 -4.38
C GLU A 73 12.62 15.28 -4.10
N THR A 74 13.28 14.94 -2.98
CA THR A 74 14.42 15.70 -2.46
C THR A 74 15.76 14.98 -2.71
N SER A 75 15.89 14.25 -3.82
CA SER A 75 17.14 13.57 -4.24
C SER A 75 17.51 13.85 -5.68
#